data_AF-A0A511CZJ3-F1
#
_entry.id   AF-A0A511CZJ3-F1
#
_cell.length_a   1.000
_cell.length_b   1.000
_cell.length_c   1.000
_cell.angle_alpha   90.00
_cell.angle_beta   90.00
_cell.angle_gamma   90.00
#
_symmetry.space_group_name_H-M   'P 1'
#
loop_
_entity.id
_entity.type
_entity.pdbx_description
1 polymer ?
#
loop_
_entity_poly.entity_id
_entity_poly.type
_entity_poly.pdbx_seq_one_letter_code
_entity_poly.pdbx_strand_id
1 'polypeptide(L)'
;MANASTWEDEAGPGSAPTLTRPLTHLLDLGERGLAMKATRVCSIPGCDLVHEAQSYCRTHYSALRRHGSPYATGPVLGPTRTDRPCQAVGCDRPVGRSGARGWCYKYYVRWKVQGDPQKLGYVRGEDNPASQRIGKAHPLWVGDEASYSLLHQRIARERGKACESPCVTCGSKAADWAYDYTDPKPKTDERTGLLYSLDVARYRPMCKSCHKLHDLAHGEEVNSCG
;
A
#
# COMPACT_ATOMS: atom_id res chain seq x y z
N MET A 1 6.65 60.25 37.75
CA MET A 1 5.96 59.90 39.01
C MET A 1 4.48 60.20 38.82
N ALA A 2 3.64 59.41 39.48
CA ALA A 2 2.24 59.13 39.17
C ALA A 2 1.23 60.29 39.26
N ASN A 3 0.13 60.17 38.48
CA ASN A 3 -1.30 60.13 38.87
C ASN A 3 -2.17 60.75 37.75
N ALA A 4 -3.13 60.06 37.08
CA ALA A 4 -4.40 59.48 37.57
C ALA A 4 -5.27 60.56 38.24
N SER A 5 -6.51 60.91 37.89
CA SER A 5 -7.66 60.32 37.18
C SER A 5 -8.53 61.51 36.73
N THR A 6 -9.53 61.48 35.84
CA THR A 6 -10.82 60.77 35.88
C THR A 6 -11.56 61.12 34.57
N TRP A 7 -12.10 60.13 33.87
CA TRP A 7 -13.17 60.35 32.89
C TRP A 7 -14.31 59.44 33.30
N GLU A 8 -15.48 60.04 33.51
CA GLU A 8 -16.73 59.38 33.83
C GLU A 8 -17.36 58.89 32.52
N ASP A 9 -17.72 57.61 32.44
CA ASP A 9 -18.65 57.11 31.44
C ASP A 9 -19.61 56.13 32.12
N GLU A 10 -20.85 56.59 32.23
CA GLU A 10 -22.01 55.89 32.78
C GLU A 10 -22.30 54.60 32.00
N ALA A 11 -22.41 53.49 32.73
CA ALA A 11 -22.74 52.18 32.21
C ALA A 11 -24.25 52.05 31.93
N GLY A 12 -24.62 51.91 30.66
CA GLY A 12 -25.96 51.46 30.24
C GLY A 12 -26.13 49.94 30.35
N PRO A 13 -27.30 49.41 30.75
CA PRO A 13 -27.51 47.97 30.88
C PRO A 13 -27.97 47.34 29.56
N GLY A 14 -27.46 46.16 29.23
CA GLY A 14 -28.04 45.34 28.15
C GLY A 14 -27.08 44.37 27.46
N SER A 15 -26.59 43.37 28.19
CA SER A 15 -25.99 42.18 27.58
C SER A 15 -27.10 41.33 26.92
N ALA A 16 -27.26 41.46 25.60
CA ALA A 16 -28.01 40.50 24.80
C ALA A 16 -27.10 39.30 24.44
N PRO A 17 -27.52 38.04 24.64
CA PRO A 17 -26.72 36.89 24.28
C PRO A 17 -26.63 36.77 22.75
N THR A 18 -25.41 36.59 22.25
CA THR A 18 -25.13 36.19 20.87
C THR A 18 -25.68 34.78 20.64
N LEU A 19 -26.96 34.68 20.33
CA LEU A 19 -27.53 33.48 19.73
C LEU A 19 -27.03 33.43 18.29
N THR A 20 -26.04 32.59 18.04
CA THR A 20 -25.73 32.04 16.71
C THR A 20 -26.96 31.33 16.18
N ARG A 21 -27.86 32.09 15.57
CA ARG A 21 -28.98 31.55 14.79
C ARG A 21 -28.39 30.99 13.50
N PRO A 22 -28.48 29.67 13.24
CA PRO A 22 -28.02 29.12 11.97
C PRO A 22 -28.90 29.67 10.85
N LEU A 23 -28.23 30.17 9.80
CA LEU A 23 -28.82 30.85 8.65
C LEU A 23 -30.04 30.08 8.11
N THR A 24 -31.21 30.68 8.26
CA THR A 24 -32.37 30.33 7.45
C THR A 24 -32.32 31.21 6.21
N HIS A 25 -32.13 30.55 5.07
CA HIS A 25 -32.70 30.98 3.80
C HIS A 25 -32.08 32.22 3.13
N LEU A 26 -30.85 32.12 2.62
CA LEU A 26 -30.37 32.95 1.50
C LEU A 26 -29.40 32.12 0.65
N LEU A 27 -29.56 32.18 -0.67
CA LEU A 27 -28.73 31.50 -1.65
C LEU A 27 -27.35 32.17 -1.69
N ASP A 28 -26.40 31.68 -0.90
CA ASP A 28 -25.00 32.10 -1.02
C ASP A 28 -24.39 31.44 -2.26
N LEU A 29 -24.28 32.22 -3.33
CA LEU A 29 -23.41 31.93 -4.45
C LEU A 29 -21.97 32.09 -3.94
N GLY A 30 -21.30 30.98 -3.61
CA GLY A 30 -19.88 31.02 -3.32
C GLY A 30 -19.08 31.63 -4.49
N GLU A 31 -17.96 32.29 -4.20
CA GLU A 31 -17.12 33.09 -5.13
C GLU A 31 -16.68 32.37 -6.43
N ARG A 32 -16.96 31.07 -6.58
CA ARG A 32 -16.57 30.24 -7.73
C ARG A 32 -17.75 29.76 -8.59
N GLY A 33 -18.97 30.26 -8.37
CA GLY A 33 -20.12 30.00 -9.26
C GLY A 33 -20.57 28.54 -9.36
N LEU A 34 -20.14 27.66 -8.45
CA LEU A 34 -20.56 26.27 -8.40
C LEU A 34 -21.79 26.13 -7.49
N ALA A 35 -22.91 25.66 -8.05
CA ALA A 35 -24.14 25.40 -7.30
C ALA A 35 -23.92 24.29 -6.26
N MET A 36 -23.70 24.65 -4.99
CA MET A 36 -23.77 23.68 -3.90
C MET A 36 -25.24 23.29 -3.67
N LYS A 37 -25.55 22.01 -3.87
CA LYS A 37 -26.86 21.45 -3.51
C LYS A 37 -27.01 21.63 -2.00
N ALA A 38 -27.97 22.45 -1.58
CA ALA A 38 -28.27 22.65 -0.16
C ALA A 38 -28.60 21.31 0.51
N THR A 39 -27.64 20.73 1.22
CA THR A 39 -27.82 19.51 2.01
C THR A 39 -28.63 19.88 3.24
N ARG A 40 -29.92 19.55 3.30
CA ARG A 40 -30.73 19.83 4.49
C ARG A 40 -30.36 18.86 5.61
N VAL A 41 -30.44 19.30 6.85
CA VAL A 41 -30.08 18.50 8.03
C VAL A 41 -31.30 17.71 8.52
N CYS A 42 -31.07 16.62 9.24
CA CYS A 42 -32.11 15.80 9.86
C CYS A 42 -32.99 16.61 10.82
N SER A 43 -34.31 16.39 10.78
CA SER A 43 -35.28 17.06 11.67
C SER A 43 -35.34 16.51 13.10
N ILE A 44 -34.44 15.58 13.48
CA ILE A 44 -34.39 15.04 14.85
C ILE A 44 -33.50 15.95 15.68
N PRO A 45 -33.98 16.51 16.80
CA PRO A 45 -33.16 17.35 17.67
C PRO A 45 -31.88 16.62 18.10
N GLY A 46 -30.71 17.25 17.90
CA GLY A 46 -29.40 16.67 18.23
C GLY A 46 -28.82 15.72 17.16
N CYS A 47 -29.39 15.68 15.94
CA CYS A 47 -28.84 14.93 14.83
C CYS A 47 -28.38 15.85 13.70
N ASP A 48 -27.06 16.00 13.54
CA ASP A 48 -26.45 16.87 12.53
C ASP A 48 -26.20 16.15 11.19
N LEU A 49 -26.77 14.95 11.00
CA LEU A 49 -26.62 14.20 9.76
C LEU A 49 -27.49 14.78 8.65
N VAL A 50 -27.00 14.72 7.41
CA VAL A 50 -27.75 15.15 6.21
C VAL A 50 -29.01 14.30 6.03
N HIS A 51 -30.12 14.95 5.69
CA HIS A 51 -31.38 14.30 5.37
C HIS A 51 -31.28 13.50 4.06
N GLU A 52 -31.92 12.34 4.01
CA GLU A 52 -31.97 11.50 2.81
C GLU A 52 -33.39 11.46 2.23
N ALA A 53 -34.41 11.36 3.08
CA ALA A 53 -35.82 11.36 2.69
C ALA A 53 -36.72 11.79 3.86
N GLN A 54 -37.85 12.42 3.54
CA GLN A 54 -38.84 12.91 4.52
C GLN A 54 -38.23 13.74 5.67
N SER A 55 -37.21 14.55 5.37
CA SER A 55 -36.52 15.39 6.36
C SER A 55 -35.73 14.63 7.43
N TYR A 56 -35.54 13.31 7.26
CA TYR A 56 -34.77 12.46 8.17
C TYR A 56 -33.48 11.97 7.50
N CYS A 57 -32.41 11.78 8.28
CA CYS A 57 -31.22 11.08 7.81
C CYS A 57 -31.55 9.60 7.53
N ARG A 58 -30.67 8.89 6.81
CA ARG A 58 -30.84 7.46 6.48
C ARG A 58 -31.35 6.60 7.63
N THR A 59 -30.75 6.80 8.81
CA THR A 59 -31.00 5.99 10.01
C THR A 59 -32.38 6.26 10.58
N HIS A 60 -32.75 7.54 10.75
CA HIS A 60 -34.06 7.94 11.25
C HIS A 60 -35.18 7.65 10.24
N TYR A 61 -34.94 7.82 8.94
CA TYR A 61 -35.88 7.43 7.90
C TYR A 61 -36.10 5.90 7.89
N SER A 62 -35.03 5.11 8.05
CA SER A 62 -35.16 3.66 8.16
C SER A 62 -35.90 3.22 9.44
N ALA A 63 -35.72 3.93 10.56
CA ALA A 63 -36.44 3.66 11.80
C ALA A 63 -37.94 3.96 11.64
N LEU A 64 -38.28 5.10 11.02
CA LEU A 64 -39.65 5.47 10.66
C LEU A 64 -40.31 4.39 9.79
N ARG A 65 -39.63 3.90 8.76
CA ARG A 65 -40.19 2.86 7.86
C ARG A 65 -40.38 1.50 8.52
N ARG A 66 -39.54 1.13 9.49
CA ARG A 66 -39.56 -0.22 10.11
C ARG A 66 -40.40 -0.29 11.38
N HIS A 67 -40.43 0.79 12.15
CA HIS A 67 -40.99 0.83 13.50
C HIS A 67 -42.01 1.94 13.71
N GLY A 68 -42.33 2.72 12.66
CA GLY A 68 -43.34 3.79 12.73
C GLY A 68 -42.90 5.05 13.49
N SER A 69 -41.66 5.10 13.99
CA SER A 69 -41.12 6.25 14.71
C SER A 69 -39.68 6.55 14.27
N PRO A 70 -39.35 7.82 13.97
CA PRO A 70 -37.98 8.19 13.64
C PRO A 70 -37.07 8.17 14.87
N TYR A 71 -37.62 8.14 16.09
CA TYR A 71 -36.88 8.00 17.35
C TYR A 71 -36.57 6.55 17.72
N ALA A 72 -37.10 5.57 16.97
CA ALA A 72 -36.82 4.15 17.17
C ALA A 72 -35.43 3.72 16.66
N THR A 73 -34.45 4.62 16.71
CA THR A 73 -33.05 4.27 16.55
C THR A 73 -32.53 3.81 17.90
N GLY A 74 -32.01 2.58 17.98
CA GLY A 74 -31.26 2.15 19.16
C GLY A 74 -30.11 3.11 19.46
N PRO A 75 -29.53 3.06 20.67
CA PRO A 75 -28.39 3.91 21.01
C PRO A 75 -27.32 3.83 19.93
N VAL A 76 -26.71 4.97 19.58
CA VAL A 76 -25.52 5.00 18.74
C VAL A 76 -24.51 4.07 19.39
N LEU A 77 -24.32 2.90 18.78
CA LEU A 77 -23.44 1.87 19.33
C LEU A 77 -22.06 2.50 19.50
N GLY A 78 -21.52 2.44 20.72
CA GLY A 78 -20.14 2.81 20.98
C GLY A 78 -19.17 2.00 20.09
N PRO A 79 -17.86 2.29 20.13
CA PRO A 79 -16.88 1.65 19.26
C PRO A 79 -17.06 0.13 19.28
N THR A 80 -17.36 -0.42 18.11
CA THR A 80 -17.62 -1.85 17.98
C THR A 80 -16.33 -2.61 18.26
N ARG A 81 -16.42 -3.94 18.45
CA ARG A 81 -15.21 -4.78 18.59
C ARG A 81 -14.23 -4.55 17.44
N THR A 82 -14.71 -4.20 16.24
CA THR A 82 -13.87 -3.99 15.06
C THR A 82 -13.14 -2.65 15.08
N ASP A 83 -13.60 -1.68 15.86
CA ASP A 83 -13.02 -0.32 15.94
C ASP A 83 -11.93 -0.22 17.00
N ARG A 84 -11.79 -1.24 17.85
CA ARG A 84 -10.71 -1.30 18.85
C ARG A 84 -9.34 -1.32 18.17
N PRO A 85 -8.34 -0.63 18.74
CA PRO A 85 -6.99 -0.66 18.21
C PRO A 85 -6.40 -2.06 18.30
N CYS A 86 -5.53 -2.39 17.34
CA CYS A 86 -4.76 -3.63 17.37
C CYS A 86 -3.76 -3.59 18.53
N GLN A 87 -3.71 -4.67 19.31
CA GLN A 87 -2.81 -4.82 20.45
C GLN A 87 -1.39 -5.23 20.07
N ALA A 88 -1.09 -5.35 18.77
CA ALA A 88 0.27 -5.63 18.34
C ALA A 88 1.13 -4.38 18.48
N VAL A 89 2.32 -4.53 19.07
CA VAL A 89 3.29 -3.43 19.21
C VAL A 89 3.60 -2.84 17.83
N GLY A 90 3.50 -1.51 17.73
CA GLY A 90 3.75 -0.75 16.50
C GLY A 90 2.67 -0.88 15.43
N CYS A 91 1.42 -1.22 15.80
CA CYS A 91 0.31 -1.34 14.85
C CYS A 91 -0.91 -0.51 15.26
N ASP A 92 -1.08 0.67 14.66
CA ASP A 92 -2.20 1.58 14.97
C ASP A 92 -3.51 1.26 14.23
N ARG A 93 -3.53 0.16 13.47
CA ARG A 93 -4.74 -0.26 12.74
C ARG A 93 -5.80 -0.79 13.68
N PRO A 94 -7.09 -0.59 13.38
CA PRO A 94 -8.15 -1.25 14.12
C PRO A 94 -8.11 -2.77 13.90
N VAL A 95 -8.69 -3.52 14.83
CA VAL A 95 -8.85 -4.99 14.72
C VAL A 95 -9.59 -5.34 13.43
N GLY A 96 -10.61 -4.56 13.06
CA GLY A 96 -11.39 -4.76 11.84
C GLY A 96 -12.26 -6.03 11.89
N ARG A 97 -13.09 -6.21 10.86
CA ARG A 97 -14.06 -7.31 10.75
C ARG A 97 -13.40 -8.70 10.81
N SER A 98 -12.24 -8.84 10.17
CA SER A 98 -11.50 -10.10 10.04
C SER A 98 -10.48 -10.31 11.16
N GLY A 99 -10.35 -9.35 12.09
CA GLY A 99 -9.49 -9.48 13.25
C GLY A 99 -10.16 -10.19 14.41
N ALA A 100 -9.34 -10.84 15.24
CA ALA A 100 -9.78 -11.55 16.43
C ALA A 100 -8.70 -11.48 17.52
N ARG A 101 -9.09 -11.75 18.77
CA ARG A 101 -8.20 -11.73 19.94
C ARG A 101 -7.42 -10.42 20.14
N GLY A 102 -8.03 -9.28 19.79
CA GLY A 102 -7.37 -7.97 19.94
C GLY A 102 -6.36 -7.64 18.83
N TRP A 103 -6.23 -8.48 17.81
CA TRP A 103 -5.31 -8.25 16.69
C TRP A 103 -6.04 -8.06 15.36
N CYS A 104 -5.51 -7.18 14.51
CA CYS A 104 -5.93 -7.11 13.12
C CYS A 104 -5.61 -8.42 12.38
N TYR A 105 -6.26 -8.65 11.23
CA TYR A 105 -6.12 -9.89 10.46
C TYR A 105 -4.67 -10.37 10.28
N LYS A 106 -3.74 -9.45 9.97
CA LYS A 106 -2.30 -9.75 9.80
C LYS A 106 -1.69 -10.43 11.03
N TYR A 107 -1.94 -9.90 12.22
CA TYR A 107 -1.37 -10.40 13.47
C TYR A 107 -2.16 -11.59 14.02
N TYR A 108 -3.48 -11.61 13.80
CA TYR A 108 -4.31 -12.76 14.14
C TYR A 108 -3.90 -14.02 13.36
N VAL A 109 -3.64 -13.91 12.05
CA VAL A 109 -3.19 -15.05 11.23
C VAL A 109 -1.80 -15.53 11.66
N ARG A 110 -0.88 -14.63 12.01
CA ARG A 110 0.45 -15.01 12.55
C ARG A 110 0.33 -15.80 13.84
N TRP A 111 -0.46 -15.30 14.78
CA TRP A 111 -0.75 -16.00 16.02
C TRP A 111 -1.37 -17.39 15.77
N LYS A 112 -2.33 -17.50 14.84
CA LYS A 112 -2.99 -18.77 14.53
C LYS A 112 -2.02 -19.84 14.02
N VAL A 113 -0.99 -19.44 13.27
CA VAL A 113 -0.02 -20.37 12.65
C VAL A 113 1.18 -20.64 13.57
N GLN A 114 1.65 -19.62 14.29
CA GLN A 114 2.96 -19.64 14.95
C GLN A 114 2.90 -19.40 16.47
N GLY A 115 1.72 -19.12 17.03
CA GLY A 115 1.52 -18.83 18.45
C GLY A 115 1.94 -17.42 18.90
N ASP A 116 2.74 -16.72 18.10
CA ASP A 116 3.21 -15.36 18.38
C ASP A 116 2.65 -14.37 17.35
N PRO A 117 1.83 -13.37 17.76
CA PRO A 117 1.31 -12.36 16.84
C PRO A 117 2.42 -11.46 16.29
N GLN A 118 3.44 -11.15 17.10
CA GLN A 118 4.51 -10.20 16.76
C GLN A 118 5.60 -10.81 15.89
N LYS A 119 5.71 -12.14 15.85
CA LYS A 119 6.68 -12.83 15.00
C LYS A 119 6.61 -12.30 13.58
N LEU A 120 7.65 -11.56 13.22
CA LEU A 120 7.73 -10.91 11.93
C LEU A 120 7.83 -11.99 10.86
N GLY A 121 6.73 -12.20 10.12
CA GLY A 121 6.84 -12.77 8.77
C GLY A 121 7.72 -11.84 7.94
N TYR A 122 8.87 -12.37 7.49
CA TYR A 122 9.89 -11.79 6.60
C TYR A 122 9.85 -10.24 6.50
N VAL A 123 10.60 -9.55 7.37
CA VAL A 123 10.85 -8.12 7.16
C VAL A 123 11.88 -7.98 6.06
N ARG A 124 11.49 -7.36 4.96
CA ARG A 124 12.43 -6.80 4.00
C ARG A 124 12.97 -5.51 4.61
N GLY A 125 14.20 -5.57 5.11
CA GLY A 125 14.90 -4.46 5.74
C GLY A 125 16.41 -4.71 5.72
N GLU A 126 17.17 -3.64 5.65
CA GLU A 126 18.65 -3.60 5.60
C GLU A 126 19.27 -4.16 6.90
N ASP A 127 18.54 -4.04 8.01
CA ASP A 127 18.98 -4.46 9.34
C ASP A 127 18.60 -5.91 9.71
N ASN A 128 18.03 -6.69 8.77
CA ASN A 128 17.70 -8.09 9.04
C ASN A 128 18.93 -8.99 8.78
N PRO A 129 19.49 -9.69 9.79
CA PRO A 129 20.66 -10.55 9.58
C PRO A 129 20.42 -11.68 8.57
N ALA A 130 19.16 -12.08 8.35
CA ALA A 130 18.79 -13.05 7.32
C ALA A 130 18.73 -12.42 5.91
N SER A 131 18.47 -11.12 5.78
CA SER A 131 18.58 -10.42 4.49
C SER A 131 20.04 -10.14 4.10
N GLN A 132 20.95 -10.16 5.09
CA GLN A 132 22.40 -9.99 4.91
C GLN A 132 23.11 -11.27 4.44
N ARG A 133 22.50 -12.46 4.57
CA ARG A 133 23.06 -13.70 4.01
C ARG A 133 22.79 -13.72 2.51
N ILE A 134 23.79 -13.37 1.71
CA ILE A 134 23.70 -13.34 0.25
C ILE A 134 24.46 -14.55 -0.33
N GLY A 135 24.01 -15.05 -1.48
CA GLY A 135 24.70 -16.10 -2.21
C GLY A 135 24.72 -17.44 -1.46
N LYS A 136 25.85 -18.14 -1.50
CA LYS A 136 26.02 -19.47 -0.88
C LYS A 136 25.80 -19.48 0.63
N ALA A 137 25.89 -18.32 1.29
CA ALA A 137 25.67 -18.19 2.73
C ALA A 137 24.17 -18.15 3.12
N HIS A 138 23.24 -18.05 2.15
CA HIS A 138 21.81 -17.98 2.42
C HIS A 138 21.22 -19.39 2.66
N PRO A 139 20.41 -19.61 3.72
CA PRO A 139 19.83 -20.93 4.04
C PRO A 139 18.92 -21.53 2.95
N LEU A 140 18.38 -20.70 2.05
CA LEU A 140 17.59 -21.13 0.90
C LEU A 140 18.40 -21.11 -0.41
N TRP A 141 19.74 -21.20 -0.35
CA TRP A 141 20.56 -21.27 -1.56
C TRP A 141 20.36 -22.62 -2.26
N VAL A 142 19.79 -22.58 -3.46
CA VAL A 142 19.38 -23.76 -4.23
C VAL A 142 20.53 -24.38 -5.04
N GLY A 143 21.75 -23.82 -4.95
CA GLY A 143 22.93 -24.38 -5.61
C GLY A 143 22.78 -24.64 -7.09
N ASP A 144 23.06 -25.88 -7.48
CA ASP A 144 23.08 -26.33 -8.87
C ASP A 144 21.66 -26.61 -9.41
N GLU A 145 20.64 -26.65 -8.56
CA GLU A 145 19.23 -26.79 -8.92
C GLU A 145 18.58 -25.44 -9.32
N ALA A 146 19.39 -24.40 -9.54
CA ALA A 146 18.88 -23.08 -9.91
C ALA A 146 18.33 -23.06 -11.34
N SER A 147 17.11 -22.53 -11.50
CA SER A 147 16.52 -22.26 -12.81
C SER A 147 17.15 -21.04 -13.50
N TYR A 148 16.91 -20.90 -14.81
CA TYR A 148 17.34 -19.77 -15.64
C TYR A 148 17.03 -18.40 -15.00
N SER A 149 15.81 -18.25 -14.48
CA SER A 149 15.36 -17.00 -13.84
C SER A 149 16.10 -16.71 -12.54
N LEU A 150 16.35 -17.74 -11.73
CA LEU A 150 17.11 -17.59 -10.49
C LEU A 150 18.56 -17.21 -10.77
N LEU A 151 19.13 -17.76 -11.83
CA LEU A 151 20.47 -17.39 -12.23
C LEU A 151 20.58 -15.93 -12.70
N HIS A 152 19.62 -15.42 -13.47
CA HIS A 152 19.61 -13.99 -13.83
C HIS A 152 19.59 -13.09 -12.59
N GLN A 153 18.90 -13.52 -11.53
CA GLN A 153 18.96 -12.83 -10.24
C GLN A 153 20.33 -12.94 -9.55
N ARG A 154 21.04 -14.08 -9.70
CA ARG A 154 22.40 -14.27 -9.16
C ARG A 154 23.39 -13.36 -9.87
N ILE A 155 23.41 -13.38 -11.20
CA ILE A 155 24.32 -12.53 -12.01
C ILE A 155 24.11 -11.06 -11.64
N ALA A 156 22.85 -10.61 -11.56
CA ALA A 156 22.55 -9.22 -11.20
C ALA A 156 23.01 -8.81 -9.78
N ARG A 157 23.05 -9.76 -8.83
CA ARG A 157 23.51 -9.51 -7.46
C ARG A 157 25.02 -9.53 -7.33
N GLU A 158 25.69 -10.39 -8.08
CA GLU A 158 27.15 -10.61 -7.98
C GLU A 158 27.94 -9.65 -8.87
N ARG A 159 27.38 -9.28 -10.03
CA ARG A 159 28.05 -8.45 -11.05
C ARG A 159 27.37 -7.10 -11.30
N GLY A 160 26.31 -6.78 -10.54
CA GLY A 160 25.51 -5.59 -10.75
C GLY A 160 24.51 -5.73 -11.90
N LYS A 161 23.75 -4.67 -12.15
CA LYS A 161 22.73 -4.69 -13.22
C LYS A 161 23.43 -4.67 -14.57
N ALA A 162 22.90 -5.40 -15.55
CA ALA A 162 23.46 -5.39 -16.91
C ALA A 162 23.62 -3.96 -17.45
N CYS A 163 22.67 -3.08 -17.13
CA CYS A 163 22.65 -1.70 -17.58
C CYS A 163 23.71 -0.78 -16.96
N GLU A 164 24.47 -1.27 -15.98
CA GLU A 164 25.66 -0.59 -15.43
C GLU A 164 26.90 -0.86 -16.30
N SER A 165 26.82 -1.81 -17.25
CA SER A 165 27.89 -2.14 -18.20
C SER A 165 27.52 -1.75 -19.65
N PRO A 166 28.50 -1.39 -20.49
CA PRO A 166 28.29 -1.23 -21.92
C PRO A 166 28.07 -2.60 -22.59
N CYS A 167 27.29 -2.62 -23.66
CA CYS A 167 27.09 -3.79 -24.50
C CYS A 167 28.41 -4.19 -25.15
N VAL A 168 28.79 -5.46 -25.01
CA VAL A 168 30.07 -5.96 -25.51
C VAL A 168 30.22 -5.86 -27.04
N THR A 169 29.11 -5.89 -27.78
CA THR A 169 29.13 -5.91 -29.25
C THR A 169 29.15 -4.51 -29.87
N CYS A 170 28.35 -3.58 -29.34
CA CYS A 170 28.16 -2.27 -29.96
C CYS A 170 28.47 -1.08 -29.05
N GLY A 171 28.85 -1.32 -27.79
CA GLY A 171 29.18 -0.27 -26.82
C GLY A 171 27.99 0.49 -26.24
N SER A 172 26.78 0.34 -26.79
CA SER A 172 25.56 0.97 -26.24
C SER A 172 25.21 0.44 -24.84
N LYS A 173 24.38 1.14 -24.07
CA LYS A 173 23.97 0.67 -22.73
C LYS A 173 23.32 -0.72 -22.81
N ALA A 174 23.86 -1.69 -22.07
CA ALA A 174 23.28 -3.02 -22.03
C ALA A 174 21.90 -3.01 -21.34
N ALA A 175 21.06 -3.96 -21.73
CA ALA A 175 19.73 -4.16 -21.17
C ALA A 175 19.70 -5.43 -20.32
N ASP A 176 20.35 -6.49 -20.80
CA ASP A 176 20.27 -7.84 -20.23
C ASP A 176 21.65 -8.51 -20.22
N TRP A 177 21.74 -9.59 -19.43
CA TRP A 177 22.88 -10.50 -19.40
C TRP A 177 22.61 -11.64 -20.40
N ALA A 178 23.39 -11.73 -21.46
CA ALA A 178 23.29 -12.76 -22.48
C ALA A 178 24.24 -13.92 -22.18
N TYR A 179 23.78 -15.16 -22.26
CA TYR A 179 24.64 -16.35 -22.14
C TYR A 179 25.55 -16.44 -23.36
N ASP A 180 26.85 -16.71 -23.18
CA ASP A 180 27.84 -16.73 -24.28
C ASP A 180 28.03 -18.08 -24.97
N TYR A 181 27.23 -19.10 -24.60
CA TYR A 181 27.26 -20.45 -25.18
C TYR A 181 28.60 -21.19 -25.07
N THR A 182 29.56 -20.69 -24.28
CA THR A 182 30.90 -21.30 -24.14
C THR A 182 31.01 -22.34 -23.03
N ASP A 183 29.95 -22.60 -22.28
CA ASP A 183 29.98 -23.59 -21.19
C ASP A 183 30.05 -25.01 -21.76
N PRO A 184 31.03 -25.85 -21.37
CA PRO A 184 31.05 -27.27 -21.75
C PRO A 184 29.90 -28.10 -21.16
N LYS A 185 29.20 -27.60 -20.12
CA LYS A 185 28.08 -28.31 -19.48
C LYS A 185 26.86 -27.39 -19.32
N PRO A 186 26.26 -26.92 -20.42
CA PRO A 186 25.08 -26.07 -20.33
C PRO A 186 23.89 -26.85 -19.76
N LYS A 187 23.04 -26.17 -19.02
CA LYS A 187 21.74 -26.68 -18.56
C LYS A 187 20.64 -26.21 -19.50
N THR A 188 19.56 -26.98 -19.59
CA THR A 188 18.36 -26.61 -20.33
C THR A 188 17.25 -26.27 -19.34
N ASP A 189 16.58 -25.13 -19.54
CA ASP A 189 15.42 -24.75 -18.74
C ASP A 189 14.21 -25.59 -19.20
N GLU A 190 13.69 -26.46 -18.34
CA GLU A 190 12.62 -27.40 -18.69
C GLU A 190 11.34 -26.72 -19.22
N ARG A 191 11.08 -25.48 -18.80
CA ARG A 191 9.88 -24.72 -19.18
C ARG A 191 10.02 -24.04 -20.54
N THR A 192 11.22 -23.57 -20.87
CA THR A 192 11.45 -22.73 -22.07
C THR A 192 12.32 -23.39 -23.13
N GLY A 193 13.01 -24.48 -22.80
CA GLY A 193 14.00 -25.12 -23.67
C GLY A 193 15.30 -24.33 -23.85
N LEU A 194 15.45 -23.18 -23.17
CA LEU A 194 16.62 -22.32 -23.32
C LEU A 194 17.84 -22.91 -22.62
N LEU A 195 18.99 -22.85 -23.30
CA LEU A 195 20.28 -23.20 -22.72
C LEU A 195 20.80 -22.08 -21.82
N TYR A 196 21.39 -22.47 -20.69
CA TYR A 196 21.96 -21.55 -19.71
C TYR A 196 23.06 -22.24 -18.91
N SER A 197 24.09 -21.50 -18.50
CA SER A 197 25.15 -22.00 -17.62
C SER A 197 24.90 -21.60 -16.17
N LEU A 198 25.29 -22.41 -15.18
CA LEU A 198 25.30 -21.99 -13.76
C LEU A 198 26.46 -21.06 -13.40
N ASP A 199 27.46 -20.98 -14.27
CA ASP A 199 28.62 -20.11 -14.11
C ASP A 199 28.26 -18.67 -14.54
N VAL A 200 28.18 -17.79 -13.55
CA VAL A 200 27.94 -16.35 -13.72
C VAL A 200 28.95 -15.67 -14.65
N ALA A 201 30.14 -16.24 -14.84
CA ALA A 201 31.16 -15.69 -15.76
C ALA A 201 30.80 -15.89 -17.24
N ARG A 202 29.91 -16.83 -17.57
CA ARG A 202 29.47 -17.14 -18.95
C ARG A 202 28.40 -16.20 -19.50
N TYR A 203 28.20 -15.07 -18.83
CA TYR A 203 27.21 -14.08 -19.23
C TYR A 203 27.87 -12.76 -19.58
N ARG A 204 27.45 -12.16 -20.69
CA ARG A 204 27.98 -10.90 -21.21
C ARG A 204 26.88 -9.84 -21.27
N PRO A 205 27.19 -8.57 -20.93
CA PRO A 205 26.19 -7.51 -20.99
C PRO A 205 25.88 -7.19 -22.46
N MET A 206 24.60 -7.22 -22.83
CA MET A 206 24.14 -6.93 -24.19
C MET A 206 22.92 -6.02 -24.21
N CYS A 207 22.81 -5.17 -25.22
CA CYS A 207 21.58 -4.45 -25.51
C CYS A 207 20.57 -5.39 -26.18
N LYS A 208 19.28 -5.05 -26.15
CA LYS A 208 18.21 -5.94 -26.64
C LYS A 208 18.38 -6.40 -28.09
N SER A 209 18.85 -5.51 -28.97
CA SER A 209 19.05 -5.83 -30.39
C SER A 209 20.21 -6.81 -30.59
N CYS A 210 21.37 -6.53 -29.98
CA CYS A 210 22.52 -7.43 -30.03
C CYS A 210 22.24 -8.76 -29.36
N HIS A 211 21.52 -8.77 -28.23
CA HIS A 211 21.11 -9.98 -27.54
C HIS A 211 20.21 -10.86 -28.43
N LYS A 212 19.18 -10.29 -29.06
CA LYS A 212 18.32 -11.03 -29.99
C LYS A 212 19.10 -11.63 -31.16
N LEU A 213 20.03 -10.88 -31.76
CA LEU A 213 20.86 -11.39 -32.86
C LEU A 213 21.78 -12.53 -32.40
N HIS A 214 22.33 -12.41 -31.18
CA HIS A 214 23.17 -13.42 -30.57
C HIS A 214 22.40 -14.72 -30.30
N ASP A 215 21.19 -14.62 -29.75
CA ASP A 215 20.34 -15.79 -29.49
C ASP A 215 19.89 -16.47 -30.79
N LEU A 216 19.60 -15.69 -31.84
CA LEU A 216 19.25 -16.22 -33.16
C LEU A 216 20.42 -16.98 -33.79
N ALA A 217 21.63 -16.41 -33.76
CA ALA A 217 22.82 -17.06 -34.31
C ALA A 217 23.06 -18.44 -33.68
N HIS A 218 22.88 -18.57 -32.37
CA HIS A 218 23.03 -19.85 -31.68
C HIS A 218 21.78 -20.73 -31.69
N GLY A 219 20.60 -20.16 -31.97
CA GLY A 219 19.37 -20.92 -32.20
C GLY A 219 19.36 -21.64 -33.56
N GLU A 220 20.02 -21.08 -34.58
CA GLU A 220 20.14 -21.70 -35.91
C GLU A 220 21.14 -22.86 -35.90
N GLU A 221 22.25 -22.75 -35.17
CA GLU A 221 23.27 -23.81 -35.04
C GLU A 221 22.73 -25.10 -34.36
N VAL A 222 21.78 -24.96 -33.44
CA VAL A 222 21.15 -26.11 -32.76
C VAL A 222 20.13 -26.84 -33.67
N ASN A 223 19.56 -26.13 -34.66
CA ASN A 223 18.55 -26.67 -35.57
C ASN A 223 19.13 -27.19 -36.91
N SER A 224 20.43 -27.00 -37.17
CA SER A 224 21.11 -27.46 -38.39
C SER A 224 21.77 -28.85 -38.28
N CYS A 225 21.59 -29.54 -37.15
CA CYS A 225 22.01 -30.93 -36.97
C CYS A 225 20.75 -31.81 -36.82
N GLY A 226 20.10 -32.07 -37.95
CA GLY A 226 18.94 -32.95 -38.09
C GLY A 226 19.04 -33.73 -39.39
#